data_AF-A0A8K0L5K2-F1
#
_entry.id   AF-A0A8K0L5K2-F1
#
_cell.length_a   1.000
_cell.length_b   1.000
_cell.length_c   1.000
_cell.angle_alpha   90.00
_cell.angle_beta   90.00
_cell.angle_gamma   90.00
#
_symmetry.space_group_name_H-M   'P 1'
#
loop_
_entity.id
_entity.type
_entity.pdbx_description
1 polymer ?
#
loop_
_entity_poly.entity_id
_entity_poly.type
_entity_poly.pdbx_seq_one_letter_code
_entity_poly.pdbx_strand_id
1 'polypeptide(L)'
;MTAKRCSRCADFGPYLYLLTCTRTCQRCLARCDEFIPAHMEHAKALIGSLPISLAAEIPSAMSLPGVYTTRKFDLPAKRLYDFQSLWSAGLQHHGSEDALISAIINAPNVECAAAHAAFREKWENQRRGGIRYGKTPTRDPSLFKHTYKDAAMLLQTLPQADCSSITRWQTVVGCPVFDLTLNRVEKGHYCKACEMGKAFPILRCRRYDEETFKLHLRDCGRIKEGFHPEYPYDLAREAGEDVDDERGSSYVFNFLTF
;
A
#
# COMPACT_ATOMS: atom_id res chain seq x y z
N MET A 1 -2.67 5.14 -23.27
CA MET A 1 -1.37 4.72 -22.71
C MET A 1 -0.96 3.38 -23.32
N THR A 2 0.11 3.33 -24.12
CA THR A 2 0.61 2.11 -24.79
C THR A 2 1.76 1.44 -24.04
N ALA A 3 2.37 2.12 -23.05
CA ALA A 3 3.46 1.56 -22.27
C ALA A 3 2.97 0.37 -21.44
N LYS A 4 3.57 -0.82 -21.62
CA LYS A 4 3.30 -2.04 -20.85
C LYS A 4 4.17 -2.21 -19.60
N ARG A 5 5.20 -1.38 -19.48
CA ARG A 5 6.23 -1.48 -18.45
C ARG A 5 5.86 -0.67 -17.20
N CYS A 6 6.28 -1.18 -16.05
CA CYS A 6 6.30 -0.45 -14.79
C CYS A 6 7.27 0.74 -14.91
N SER A 7 6.85 1.90 -14.41
CA SER A 7 7.62 3.14 -14.42
C SER A 7 8.95 3.07 -13.65
N ARG A 8 9.12 2.08 -12.74
CA ARG A 8 10.28 2.01 -11.85
C ARG A 8 11.29 0.93 -12.19
N CYS A 9 10.83 -0.28 -12.51
CA CYS A 9 11.73 -1.43 -12.67
C CYS A 9 11.66 -2.10 -14.05
N ALA A 10 10.98 -1.47 -15.02
CA ALA A 10 10.77 -2.00 -16.38
C ALA A 10 10.15 -3.41 -16.46
N ASP A 11 9.60 -3.93 -15.36
CA ASP A 11 8.84 -5.19 -15.36
C ASP A 11 7.46 -4.95 -16.00
N PHE A 12 6.69 -6.01 -16.27
CA PHE A 12 5.31 -5.82 -16.71
C PHE A 12 4.50 -5.11 -15.62
N GLY A 13 3.80 -4.04 -15.99
CA GLY A 13 3.04 -3.19 -15.08
C GLY A 13 1.54 -3.42 -15.21
N PRO A 14 0.96 -4.45 -14.58
CA PRO A 14 -0.47 -4.77 -14.69
C PRO A 14 -1.39 -3.76 -13.98
N TYR A 15 -0.85 -2.82 -13.20
CA TYR A 15 -1.65 -1.88 -12.40
C TYR A 15 -1.43 -0.44 -12.86
N LEU A 16 -2.48 0.36 -12.74
CA LEU A 16 -2.42 1.81 -12.85
C LEU A 16 -2.66 2.41 -11.46
N TYR A 17 -1.70 3.16 -10.97
CA TYR A 17 -1.86 3.99 -9.77
C TYR A 17 -2.67 5.22 -10.13
N LEU A 18 -3.89 5.30 -9.59
CA LEU A 18 -4.94 6.22 -9.99
C LEU A 18 -4.60 7.68 -9.71
N LEU A 19 -3.82 7.95 -8.66
CA LEU A 19 -3.56 9.32 -8.22
C LEU A 19 -2.66 10.08 -9.19
N THR A 20 -1.65 9.41 -9.77
CA THR A 20 -0.73 10.04 -10.74
C THR A 20 -0.83 9.43 -12.14
N CYS A 21 -1.83 8.55 -12.37
CA CYS A 21 -1.94 7.74 -13.58
C CYS A 21 -0.66 6.98 -13.94
N THR A 22 0.10 6.51 -12.94
CA THR A 22 1.40 5.86 -13.17
C THR A 22 1.25 4.35 -13.27
N ARG A 23 1.79 3.75 -14.32
CA ARG A 23 1.80 2.29 -14.49
C ARG A 23 2.83 1.64 -13.58
N THR A 24 2.41 0.66 -12.78
CA THR A 24 3.27 0.00 -11.78
C THR A 24 3.11 -1.52 -11.78
N CYS A 25 4.17 -2.23 -11.41
CA CYS A 25 4.11 -3.66 -11.14
C CYS A 25 3.76 -3.91 -9.68
N GLN A 26 3.31 -5.12 -9.36
CA GLN A 26 2.95 -5.46 -7.98
C GLN A 26 4.09 -5.23 -6.98
N ARG A 27 5.31 -5.56 -7.39
CA ARG A 27 6.49 -5.44 -6.53
C ARG A 27 6.76 -3.99 -6.17
N CYS A 28 6.79 -3.10 -7.16
CA CYS A 28 7.00 -1.68 -6.93
C CYS A 28 5.82 -1.08 -6.15
N LEU A 29 4.58 -1.46 -6.49
CA LEU A 29 3.41 -1.06 -5.71
C LEU A 29 3.55 -1.44 -4.23
N ALA A 30 4.01 -2.65 -3.91
CA ALA A 30 4.13 -3.13 -2.54
C ALA A 30 5.34 -2.54 -1.79
N ARG A 31 6.43 -2.23 -2.49
CA ARG A 31 7.73 -1.90 -1.86
C ARG A 31 8.14 -0.43 -1.97
N CYS A 32 7.62 0.33 -2.93
CA CYS A 32 8.05 1.71 -3.15
C CYS A 32 7.11 2.67 -2.41
N ASP A 33 7.68 3.57 -1.61
CA ASP A 33 6.91 4.51 -0.78
C ASP A 33 6.12 5.54 -1.59
N GLU A 34 6.53 5.78 -2.84
CA GLU A 34 5.81 6.66 -3.78
C GLU A 34 4.37 6.21 -4.08
N PHE A 35 4.06 4.93 -3.87
CA PHE A 35 2.70 4.39 -4.06
C PHE A 35 1.93 4.24 -2.75
N ILE A 36 2.41 4.83 -1.65
CA ILE A 36 1.65 4.94 -0.40
C ILE A 36 0.76 6.18 -0.48
N PRO A 37 -0.56 6.03 -0.56
CA PRO A 37 -1.43 7.19 -0.47
C PRO A 37 -1.52 7.69 0.98
N ALA A 38 -1.65 9.00 1.13
CA ALA A 38 -1.98 9.62 2.41
C ALA A 38 -3.49 9.64 2.62
N HIS A 39 -3.95 9.20 3.79
CA HIS A 39 -5.32 9.45 4.24
C HIS A 39 -5.53 10.91 4.61
N MET A 40 -6.76 11.42 4.46
CA MET A 40 -7.12 12.76 4.92
C MET A 40 -6.69 13.03 6.36
N GLU A 41 -6.87 12.09 7.29
CA GLU A 41 -6.49 12.29 8.71
C GLU A 41 -4.98 12.52 8.89
N HIS A 42 -4.15 11.84 8.10
CA HIS A 42 -2.69 12.06 8.09
C HIS A 42 -2.31 13.30 7.28
N ALA A 43 -3.02 13.55 6.19
CA ALA A 43 -2.79 14.69 5.31
C ALA A 43 -3.25 16.01 5.92
N LYS A 44 -4.20 16.02 6.86
CA LYS A 44 -4.75 17.24 7.48
C LYS A 44 -3.68 18.15 8.07
N ALA A 45 -2.67 17.61 8.74
CA ALA A 45 -1.58 18.42 9.30
C ALA A 45 -0.70 19.05 8.20
N LEU A 46 -0.42 18.28 7.14
CA LEU A 46 0.30 18.75 5.96
C LEU A 46 -0.53 19.79 5.18
N ILE A 47 -1.74 19.44 4.77
CA ILE A 47 -2.70 20.28 4.03
C ILE A 47 -3.07 21.54 4.80
N GLY A 48 -3.32 21.46 6.10
CA GLY A 48 -3.68 22.60 6.93
C GLY A 48 -2.56 23.63 7.05
N SER A 49 -1.31 23.22 6.82
CA SER A 49 -0.17 24.13 6.72
C SER A 49 0.03 24.72 5.32
N LEU A 50 -0.77 24.32 4.32
CA LEU A 50 -0.65 24.76 2.94
C LEU A 50 -1.66 25.86 2.58
N PRO A 51 -1.29 26.78 1.69
CA PRO A 51 -2.24 27.63 0.99
C PRO A 51 -3.29 26.79 0.25
N ILE A 52 -4.54 27.28 0.22
CA ILE A 52 -5.66 26.61 -0.46
C ILE A 52 -5.34 26.33 -1.94
N SER A 53 -4.62 27.24 -2.60
CA SER A 53 -4.20 27.06 -3.99
C SER A 53 -3.31 25.84 -4.18
N LEU A 54 -2.27 25.68 -3.34
CA LEU A 54 -1.40 24.51 -3.39
C LEU A 54 -2.15 23.24 -2.99
N ALA A 55 -3.01 23.30 -1.97
CA ALA A 55 -3.81 22.16 -1.54
C ALA A 55 -4.75 21.65 -2.64
N ALA A 56 -5.28 22.53 -3.49
CA ALA A 56 -6.19 22.18 -4.57
C ALA A 56 -5.51 21.45 -5.74
N GLU A 57 -4.19 21.65 -5.91
CA GLU A 57 -3.40 21.01 -6.97
C GLU A 57 -2.94 19.59 -6.62
N ILE A 58 -3.08 19.18 -5.37
CA ILE A 58 -2.60 17.87 -4.90
C ILE A 58 -3.49 16.77 -5.48
N PRO A 59 -2.94 15.83 -6.26
CA PRO A 59 -3.70 14.72 -6.80
C PRO A 59 -4.39 13.93 -5.69
N SER A 60 -5.71 13.80 -5.81
CA SER A 60 -6.53 13.09 -4.85
C SER A 60 -7.65 12.32 -5.55
N ALA A 61 -8.08 11.23 -4.91
CA ALA A 61 -9.20 10.42 -5.38
C ALA A 61 -10.01 9.90 -4.21
N MET A 62 -11.29 9.61 -4.46
CA MET A 62 -12.11 8.83 -3.55
C MET A 62 -11.88 7.36 -3.81
N SER A 63 -11.49 6.60 -2.78
CA SER A 63 -11.51 5.14 -2.86
C SER A 63 -12.95 4.65 -2.99
N LEU A 64 -13.13 3.54 -3.69
CA LEU A 64 -14.39 2.82 -3.63
C LEU A 64 -14.53 2.14 -2.26
N PRO A 65 -15.75 1.88 -1.77
CA PRO A 65 -15.94 0.97 -0.67
C PRO A 65 -15.74 -0.47 -1.14
N GLY A 66 -15.25 -1.36 -0.26
CA GLY A 66 -15.19 -2.79 -0.55
C GLY A 66 -13.96 -3.50 0.00
N VAL A 67 -13.76 -4.71 -0.51
CA VAL A 67 -12.71 -5.63 -0.07
C VAL A 67 -11.49 -5.55 -0.99
N TYR A 68 -10.39 -5.07 -0.44
CA TYR A 68 -9.13 -4.84 -1.18
C TYR A 68 -8.05 -5.89 -0.91
N THR A 69 -8.24 -6.76 0.09
CA THR A 69 -7.28 -7.82 0.42
C THR A 69 -7.95 -9.15 0.65
N THR A 70 -7.15 -10.22 0.61
CA THR A 70 -7.60 -11.59 0.91
C THR A 70 -8.09 -11.76 2.33
N ARG A 71 -7.72 -10.85 3.25
CA ARG A 71 -8.21 -10.85 4.64
C ARG A 71 -9.68 -10.39 4.76
N LYS A 72 -10.36 -10.10 3.64
CA LYS A 72 -11.80 -9.76 3.58
C LYS A 72 -12.19 -8.56 4.45
N PHE A 73 -11.28 -7.61 4.62
CA PHE A 73 -11.61 -6.33 5.26
C PHE A 73 -12.42 -5.49 4.29
N ASP A 74 -13.68 -5.24 4.66
CA ASP A 74 -14.51 -4.25 3.98
C ASP A 74 -14.11 -2.86 4.47
N LEU A 75 -13.63 -2.03 3.54
CA LEU A 75 -13.19 -0.67 3.83
C LEU A 75 -14.21 0.33 3.31
N PRO A 76 -14.53 1.39 4.08
CA PRO A 76 -15.38 2.45 3.60
C PRO A 76 -14.66 3.28 2.53
N ALA A 77 -15.44 4.02 1.73
CA ALA A 77 -14.90 5.04 0.83
C ALA A 77 -14.16 6.12 1.63
N LYS A 78 -12.93 6.43 1.22
CA LYS A 78 -12.07 7.45 1.85
C LYS A 78 -11.39 8.31 0.79
N ARG A 79 -11.17 9.59 1.09
CA ARG A 79 -10.31 10.43 0.26
C ARG A 79 -8.85 10.09 0.50
N LEU A 80 -8.14 9.85 -0.58
CA LEU A 80 -6.72 9.51 -0.62
C LEU A 80 -5.98 10.55 -1.43
N TYR A 81 -4.79 10.91 -0.96
CA TYR A 81 -3.91 11.90 -1.58
C TYR A 81 -2.61 11.25 -2.00
N ASP A 82 -2.02 11.73 -3.08
CA ASP A 82 -0.67 11.32 -3.45
C ASP A 82 0.34 11.88 -2.45
N PHE A 83 1.02 11.01 -1.70
CA PHE A 83 1.91 11.43 -0.63
C PHE A 83 3.10 12.25 -1.16
N GLN A 84 3.67 11.88 -2.30
CA GLN A 84 4.81 12.58 -2.89
C GLN A 84 4.44 14.00 -3.34
N SER A 85 3.27 14.15 -3.96
CA SER A 85 2.75 15.47 -4.34
C SER A 85 2.41 16.33 -3.11
N LEU A 86 1.82 15.72 -2.08
CA LEU A 86 1.54 16.38 -0.80
C LEU A 86 2.83 16.90 -0.14
N TRP A 87 3.86 16.05 -0.10
CA TRP A 87 5.16 16.39 0.47
C TRP A 87 5.87 17.49 -0.33
N SER A 88 5.86 17.39 -1.67
CA SER A 88 6.46 18.38 -2.56
C SER A 88 5.78 19.75 -2.43
N ALA A 89 4.45 19.79 -2.31
CA ALA A 89 3.72 21.03 -2.04
C ALA A 89 4.08 21.62 -0.66
N GLY A 90 4.27 20.75 0.35
CA GLY A 90 4.83 21.11 1.66
C GLY A 90 6.18 21.81 1.54
N LEU A 91 7.13 21.19 0.85
CA LEU A 91 8.47 21.73 0.64
C LEU A 91 8.43 23.05 -0.14
N GLN A 92 7.59 23.16 -1.16
CA GLN A 92 7.40 24.40 -1.91
C GLN A 92 6.91 25.55 -1.03
N HIS A 93 5.99 25.26 -0.11
CA HIS A 93 5.42 26.30 0.76
C HIS A 93 6.38 26.71 1.89
N HIS A 94 7.00 25.75 2.56
CA HIS A 94 7.82 25.99 3.75
C HIS A 94 9.31 26.25 3.42
N GLY A 95 9.73 26.00 2.18
CA GLY A 95 11.08 26.29 1.67
C GLY A 95 12.16 25.28 2.07
N SER A 96 11.96 24.51 3.14
CA SER A 96 12.85 23.42 3.53
C SER A 96 12.09 22.28 4.22
N GLU A 97 12.72 21.11 4.27
CA GLU A 97 12.21 19.95 4.98
C GLU A 97 12.08 20.22 6.49
N ASP A 98 13.09 20.85 7.11
CA ASP A 98 13.07 21.19 8.54
C ASP A 98 11.94 22.16 8.89
N ALA A 99 11.68 23.16 8.03
CA ALA A 99 10.61 24.12 8.23
C ALA A 99 9.23 23.44 8.10
N LEU A 100 9.07 22.56 7.10
CA LEU A 100 7.87 21.75 6.91
C LEU A 100 7.61 20.85 8.13
N ILE A 101 8.61 20.09 8.58
CA ILE A 101 8.51 19.21 9.74
C ILE A 101 8.15 20.01 10.98
N SER A 102 8.81 21.16 11.19
CA SER A 102 8.52 22.05 12.30
C SER A 102 7.08 22.58 12.25
N ALA A 103 6.58 22.94 11.06
CA ALA A 103 5.20 23.38 10.89
C ALA A 103 4.19 22.27 11.20
N ILE A 104 4.46 21.02 10.79
CA ILE A 104 3.61 19.85 11.09
C ILE A 104 3.59 19.57 12.59
N ILE A 105 4.75 19.57 13.25
CA ILE A 105 4.87 19.33 14.69
C ILE A 105 4.13 20.40 15.50
N ASN A 106 4.25 21.66 15.08
CA ASN A 106 3.67 22.80 15.77
C ASN A 106 2.24 23.13 15.32
N ALA A 107 1.68 22.40 14.36
CA ALA A 107 0.33 22.62 13.88
C ALA A 107 -0.67 22.47 15.05
N PRO A 108 -1.57 23.45 15.28
CA PRO A 108 -2.56 23.36 16.32
C PRO A 108 -3.57 22.26 15.98
N ASN A 109 -3.32 21.05 16.47
CA ASN A 109 -4.20 19.90 16.34
C ASN A 109 -5.38 20.01 17.32
N VAL A 110 -6.23 21.02 17.14
CA VAL A 110 -7.38 21.27 18.03
C VAL A 110 -8.34 20.07 18.01
N GLU A 111 -8.54 19.42 16.87
CA GLU A 111 -9.39 18.24 16.73
C GLU A 111 -8.78 16.97 17.36
N CYS A 112 -7.48 16.72 17.17
CA CYS A 112 -6.84 15.51 17.67
C CYS A 112 -6.58 15.55 19.19
N ALA A 113 -6.27 16.74 19.73
CA ALA A 113 -6.12 16.93 21.17
C ALA A 113 -7.44 16.70 21.91
N ALA A 114 -8.56 17.24 21.38
CA ALA A 114 -9.89 17.04 21.94
C ALA A 114 -10.34 15.57 21.85
N ALA A 115 -10.13 14.92 20.69
CA ALA A 115 -10.46 13.50 20.52
C ALA A 115 -9.64 12.59 21.47
N HIS A 116 -8.35 12.90 21.67
CA HIS A 116 -7.50 12.14 22.58
C HIS A 116 -7.87 12.38 24.06
N ALA A 117 -8.25 13.61 24.43
CA ALA A 117 -8.75 13.92 25.77
C ALA A 117 -10.07 13.18 26.06
N ALA A 118 -11.03 13.20 25.13
CA ALA A 118 -12.31 12.50 25.26
C ALA A 118 -12.13 10.96 25.33
N PHE A 119 -11.20 10.40 24.55
CA PHE A 119 -10.86 8.98 24.62
C PHE A 119 -10.23 8.62 25.98
N ARG A 120 -9.30 9.43 26.49
CA ARG A 120 -8.65 9.22 27.79
C ARG A 120 -9.68 9.26 28.92
N GLU A 121 -10.58 10.21 28.91
CA GLU A 121 -11.67 10.34 29.88
C GLU A 121 -12.60 9.11 29.84
N LYS A 122 -13.01 8.66 28.64
CA LYS A 122 -13.81 7.45 28.47
C LYS A 122 -13.10 6.21 29.01
N TRP A 123 -11.79 6.09 28.76
CA TRP A 123 -10.98 4.99 29.26
C TRP A 123 -10.82 5.02 30.79
N GLU A 124 -10.58 6.19 31.38
CA GLU A 124 -10.50 6.36 32.83
C GLU A 124 -11.83 6.07 33.53
N ASN A 125 -12.95 6.50 32.95
CA ASN A 125 -14.28 6.20 33.45
C ASN A 125 -14.59 4.69 33.41
N GLN A 126 -14.18 4.00 32.34
CA GLN A 126 -14.27 2.54 32.26
C GLN A 126 -13.40 1.85 33.33
N ARG A 127 -12.21 2.39 33.61
CA ARG A 127 -11.29 1.89 34.65
C ARG A 127 -11.85 2.08 36.07
N ARG A 128 -12.52 3.22 36.33
CA ARG A 128 -13.15 3.53 37.63
C ARG A 128 -14.42 2.71 37.88
N GLY A 129 -15.16 2.36 36.83
CA GLY A 129 -16.43 1.63 36.93
C GLY A 129 -16.33 0.15 37.33
N GLY A 130 -15.12 -0.41 37.48
CA GLY A 130 -14.93 -1.78 37.97
C GLY A 130 -15.52 -2.89 37.09
N ILE A 131 -15.94 -2.58 35.86
CA ILE A 131 -16.55 -3.55 34.94
C ILE A 131 -15.47 -4.53 34.46
N ARG A 132 -15.33 -5.65 35.17
CA ARG A 132 -14.62 -6.84 34.69
C ARG A 132 -15.64 -7.75 34.02
N TYR A 133 -15.82 -7.61 32.72
CA TYR A 133 -16.45 -8.65 31.92
C TYR A 133 -15.57 -9.02 30.73
N GLY A 134 -15.64 -10.32 30.40
CA GLY A 134 -14.64 -11.07 29.66
C GLY A 134 -14.38 -10.57 28.23
N LYS A 135 -13.18 -10.91 27.79
CA LYS A 135 -12.53 -10.51 26.53
C LYS A 135 -12.26 -9.01 26.48
N THR A 136 -10.97 -8.66 26.57
CA THR A 136 -10.42 -7.47 25.91
C THR A 136 -11.19 -7.29 24.59
N PRO A 137 -11.73 -6.10 24.26
CA PRO A 137 -12.25 -5.87 22.93
C PRO A 137 -11.19 -6.38 21.95
N THR A 138 -11.51 -7.44 21.21
CA THR A 138 -10.61 -7.94 20.17
C THR A 138 -10.56 -6.84 19.13
N ARG A 139 -9.49 -6.04 19.23
CA ARG A 139 -9.08 -4.90 18.40
C ARG A 139 -9.91 -3.62 18.61
N ASP A 140 -9.27 -2.45 18.72
CA ASP A 140 -8.20 -1.99 17.84
C ASP A 140 -6.99 -1.31 18.52
N PRO A 141 -5.79 -1.95 18.52
CA PRO A 141 -4.53 -1.33 18.95
C PRO A 141 -3.94 -0.34 17.94
N SER A 142 -4.53 -0.17 16.75
CA SER A 142 -3.97 0.61 15.64
C SER A 142 -4.57 2.01 15.43
N LEU A 143 -5.60 2.40 16.20
CA LEU A 143 -6.23 3.69 15.93
C LEU A 143 -5.52 4.92 16.51
N PHE A 144 -4.83 4.87 17.66
CA PHE A 144 -4.26 6.11 18.25
C PHE A 144 -3.06 5.91 19.19
N LYS A 145 -2.03 5.17 18.79
CA LYS A 145 -0.72 5.24 19.49
C LYS A 145 0.32 6.15 18.81
N HIS A 146 0.00 6.75 17.67
CA HIS A 146 0.84 7.77 17.05
C HIS A 146 0.35 9.16 17.46
N THR A 147 0.65 9.55 18.70
CA THR A 147 0.67 10.97 19.04
C THR A 147 1.72 11.66 18.17
N TYR A 148 1.40 12.81 17.57
CA TYR A 148 2.22 13.66 16.68
C TYR A 148 3.67 13.96 17.12
N LYS A 149 4.13 13.52 18.31
CA LYS A 149 5.55 13.35 18.62
C LYS A 149 6.26 12.41 17.63
N ASP A 150 5.49 11.62 16.90
CA ASP A 150 5.91 10.77 15.81
C ASP A 150 5.85 11.45 14.43
N ALA A 151 5.90 12.78 14.28
CA ALA A 151 6.03 13.37 12.92
C ALA A 151 7.38 12.97 12.26
N ALA A 152 8.46 12.94 13.06
CA ALA A 152 9.74 12.34 12.66
C ALA A 152 9.64 10.82 12.46
N MET A 153 8.74 10.15 13.19
CA MET A 153 8.42 8.74 12.98
C MET A 153 7.50 8.52 11.78
N LEU A 154 6.60 9.41 11.37
CA LEU A 154 5.85 9.31 10.12
C LEU A 154 6.79 9.40 8.90
N LEU A 155 7.97 9.99 9.09
CA LEU A 155 9.05 10.06 8.11
C LEU A 155 10.06 8.90 8.23
N GLN A 156 10.36 8.40 9.44
CA GLN A 156 11.24 7.25 9.68
C GLN A 156 10.53 5.88 9.68
N THR A 157 9.22 5.89 9.89
CA THR A 157 8.22 4.82 9.81
C THR A 157 7.09 5.28 8.90
N LEU A 158 7.44 5.83 7.72
CA LEU A 158 6.63 5.51 6.54
C LEU A 158 6.36 4.00 6.64
N PRO A 159 5.09 3.56 6.56
CA PRO A 159 4.73 2.19 6.90
C PRO A 159 5.70 1.29 6.15
N GLN A 160 6.61 0.64 6.90
CA GLN A 160 7.65 -0.21 6.32
C GLN A 160 6.95 -1.03 5.29
N ALA A 161 7.40 -0.93 4.04
CA ALA A 161 6.62 -1.29 2.87
C ALA A 161 6.15 -2.74 2.95
N ASP A 162 5.03 -2.94 3.62
CA ASP A 162 4.40 -4.21 3.81
C ASP A 162 3.50 -4.38 2.61
N CYS A 163 3.61 -5.54 1.97
CA CYS A 163 2.69 -5.88 0.89
C CYS A 163 1.22 -5.91 1.37
N SER A 164 0.99 -5.80 2.68
CA SER A 164 -0.28 -5.71 3.38
C SER A 164 -0.84 -4.30 3.58
N SER A 165 -0.15 -3.22 3.19
CA SER A 165 -0.75 -1.88 3.25
C SER A 165 -1.94 -1.79 2.31
N ILE A 166 -3.12 -2.02 2.88
CA ILE A 166 -4.38 -2.15 2.14
C ILE A 166 -4.67 -0.87 1.36
N THR A 167 -4.20 0.26 1.86
CA THR A 167 -4.42 1.59 1.30
C THR A 167 -3.80 1.72 -0.09
N ARG A 168 -2.64 1.09 -0.34
CA ARG A 168 -2.03 1.00 -1.68
C ARG A 168 -3.03 0.40 -2.68
N TRP A 169 -3.68 -0.69 -2.28
CA TRP A 169 -4.67 -1.39 -3.10
C TRP A 169 -5.94 -0.58 -3.35
N GLN A 170 -6.28 0.39 -2.49
CA GLN A 170 -7.40 1.31 -2.70
C GLN A 170 -7.16 2.35 -3.80
N THR A 171 -5.91 2.50 -4.25
CA THR A 171 -5.50 3.51 -5.25
C THR A 171 -5.01 2.93 -6.56
N VAL A 172 -5.20 1.63 -6.76
CA VAL A 172 -4.82 0.98 -8.00
C VAL A 172 -6.00 0.28 -8.65
N VAL A 173 -5.92 0.17 -9.96
CA VAL A 173 -6.83 -0.60 -10.79
C VAL A 173 -6.01 -1.51 -11.70
N GLY A 174 -6.51 -2.73 -11.93
CA GLY A 174 -5.97 -3.61 -12.95
C GLY A 174 -6.11 -2.95 -14.31
N CYS A 175 -5.00 -2.63 -14.95
CA CYS A 175 -4.96 -1.91 -16.21
C CYS A 175 -4.28 -2.80 -17.25
N PRO A 176 -5.03 -3.65 -17.96
CA PRO A 176 -4.44 -4.44 -19.03
C PRO A 176 -3.93 -3.52 -20.15
N VAL A 177 -3.01 -4.05 -20.95
CA VAL A 177 -2.42 -3.30 -22.07
C VAL A 177 -3.14 -3.70 -23.34
N PHE A 178 -3.56 -2.72 -24.15
CA PHE A 178 -4.07 -3.02 -25.49
C PHE A 178 -2.92 -2.97 -26.49
N ASP A 179 -2.57 -4.13 -27.06
CA ASP A 179 -1.61 -4.22 -28.16
C ASP A 179 -2.34 -3.89 -29.47
N LEU A 180 -2.01 -2.72 -30.03
CA LEU A 180 -2.57 -2.23 -31.29
C LEU A 180 -2.11 -3.04 -32.50
N THR A 181 -0.90 -3.59 -32.47
CA THR A 181 -0.32 -4.38 -33.56
C THR A 181 -1.05 -5.70 -33.70
N LEU A 182 -1.34 -6.33 -32.57
CA LEU A 182 -2.01 -7.63 -32.49
C LEU A 182 -3.52 -7.52 -32.28
N ASN A 183 -4.06 -6.30 -32.14
CA ASN A 183 -5.45 -5.98 -31.83
C ASN A 183 -6.00 -6.83 -30.67
N ARG A 184 -5.24 -6.92 -29.57
CA ARG A 184 -5.57 -7.78 -28.43
C ARG A 184 -5.25 -7.14 -27.08
N VAL A 185 -5.94 -7.60 -26.05
CA VAL A 185 -5.70 -7.20 -24.66
C VAL A 185 -4.68 -8.13 -24.01
N GLU A 186 -3.54 -7.58 -23.59
CA GLU A 186 -2.52 -8.25 -22.81
C GLU A 186 -2.72 -7.98 -21.31
N LYS A 187 -3.13 -9.02 -20.57
CA LYS A 187 -3.32 -8.96 -19.11
C LYS A 187 -2.06 -9.34 -18.32
N GLY A 188 -1.04 -9.85 -19.00
CA GLY A 188 0.09 -10.52 -18.40
C GLY A 188 -0.27 -11.90 -17.82
N HIS A 189 0.75 -12.75 -17.69
CA HIS A 189 0.65 -14.12 -17.19
C HIS A 189 1.27 -14.20 -15.81
N TYR A 190 0.84 -15.15 -14.97
CA TYR A 190 1.52 -15.47 -13.72
C TYR A 190 2.23 -16.81 -13.89
N CYS A 191 3.29 -17.03 -13.12
CA CYS A 191 3.95 -18.32 -13.09
C CYS A 191 3.20 -19.25 -12.12
N LYS A 192 2.62 -20.35 -12.61
CA LYS A 192 1.95 -21.34 -11.74
C LYS A 192 2.93 -22.02 -10.77
N ALA A 193 4.17 -22.23 -11.19
CA ALA A 193 5.21 -22.76 -10.30
C ALA A 193 5.59 -21.79 -9.16
N CYS A 194 5.23 -20.52 -9.30
CA CYS A 194 5.39 -19.49 -8.28
C CYS A 194 4.14 -19.29 -7.42
N GLU A 195 3.04 -19.98 -7.70
CA GLU A 195 1.76 -19.78 -7.02
C GLU A 195 1.87 -20.06 -5.51
N MET A 196 2.74 -21.01 -5.14
CA MET A 196 2.99 -21.39 -3.75
C MET A 196 4.06 -20.57 -3.05
N GLY A 197 4.86 -19.78 -3.79
CA GLY A 197 5.90 -18.96 -3.16
C GLY A 197 5.33 -17.70 -2.53
N LYS A 198 5.90 -17.37 -1.37
CA LYS A 198 5.55 -16.19 -0.57
C LYS A 198 6.66 -15.13 -0.56
N ALA A 199 7.86 -15.47 -1.02
CA ALA A 199 9.10 -14.70 -0.93
C ALA A 199 9.59 -14.27 -2.32
N PHE A 200 10.31 -13.16 -2.42
CA PHE A 200 10.88 -12.71 -3.70
C PHE A 200 11.96 -13.71 -4.17
N PRO A 201 12.09 -13.99 -5.49
CA PRO A 201 11.43 -13.41 -6.67
C PRO A 201 9.99 -13.87 -6.92
N ILE A 202 9.46 -14.73 -6.04
CA ILE A 202 8.24 -15.51 -6.17
C ILE A 202 7.08 -14.83 -5.43
N LEU A 203 6.61 -13.71 -5.96
CA LEU A 203 5.33 -13.14 -5.55
C LEU A 203 4.23 -13.79 -6.41
N ARG A 204 3.33 -14.57 -5.79
CA ARG A 204 2.22 -15.28 -6.47
C ARG A 204 1.38 -14.42 -7.44
N CYS A 205 1.34 -13.11 -7.21
CA CYS A 205 0.56 -12.16 -8.00
C CYS A 205 1.41 -11.35 -8.99
N ARG A 206 2.73 -11.59 -9.09
CA ARG A 206 3.59 -10.98 -10.12
C ARG A 206 3.06 -11.42 -11.50
N ARG A 207 2.89 -10.44 -12.38
CA ARG A 207 2.46 -10.64 -13.76
C ARG A 207 3.65 -10.39 -14.67
N TYR A 208 3.73 -11.16 -15.74
CA TYR A 208 4.79 -11.13 -16.72
C TYR A 208 4.19 -10.99 -18.12
N ASP A 209 4.86 -10.24 -18.97
CA ASP A 209 4.74 -10.43 -20.42
C ASP A 209 5.76 -11.49 -20.90
N GLU A 210 5.78 -11.79 -22.20
CA GLU A 210 6.65 -12.84 -22.74
C GLU A 210 8.14 -12.59 -22.41
N GLU A 211 8.61 -11.35 -22.57
CA GLU A 211 10.00 -10.97 -22.31
C GLU A 211 10.37 -11.10 -20.83
N THR A 212 9.54 -10.56 -19.94
CA THR A 212 9.78 -10.62 -18.49
C THR A 212 9.58 -12.02 -17.93
N PHE A 213 8.78 -12.86 -18.57
CA PHE A 213 8.67 -14.27 -18.21
C PHE A 213 9.93 -15.07 -18.59
N LYS A 214 10.56 -14.77 -19.73
CA LYS A 214 11.86 -15.36 -20.10
C LYS A 214 12.97 -14.96 -19.11
N LEU A 215 12.94 -13.72 -18.61
CA LEU A 215 13.81 -13.30 -17.50
C LEU A 215 13.52 -14.10 -16.23
N HIS A 216 12.26 -14.23 -15.85
CA HIS A 216 11.83 -15.03 -14.71
C HIS A 216 12.33 -16.49 -14.76
N LEU A 217 12.26 -17.14 -15.92
CA LEU A 217 12.77 -18.51 -16.09
C LEU A 217 14.30 -18.61 -15.96
N ARG A 218 15.04 -17.52 -16.20
CA ARG A 218 16.49 -17.48 -15.92
C ARG A 218 16.75 -17.34 -14.43
N ASP A 219 15.95 -16.53 -13.73
CA ASP A 219 16.10 -16.27 -12.30
C ASP A 219 15.65 -17.47 -11.45
N CYS A 220 14.54 -18.11 -11.82
CA CYS A 220 13.91 -19.20 -11.07
C CYS A 220 14.19 -20.59 -11.66
N GLY A 221 14.86 -20.68 -12.80
CA GLY A 221 15.04 -21.94 -13.52
C GLY A 221 13.78 -22.41 -14.25
N ARG A 222 13.88 -23.55 -14.94
CA ARG A 222 12.79 -24.11 -15.75
C ARG A 222 11.68 -24.69 -14.87
N ILE A 223 10.46 -24.68 -15.39
CA ILE A 223 9.33 -25.33 -14.72
C ILE A 223 9.33 -26.82 -15.05
N LYS A 224 9.36 -27.69 -14.04
CA LYS A 224 9.18 -29.15 -14.17
C LYS A 224 8.10 -29.60 -13.19
N GLU A 225 7.13 -30.38 -13.68
CA GLU A 225 6.00 -30.90 -12.87
C GLU A 225 5.22 -29.80 -12.11
N GLY A 226 5.20 -28.58 -12.65
CA GLY A 226 4.53 -27.44 -12.02
C GLY A 226 5.34 -26.72 -10.95
N PHE A 227 6.63 -26.99 -10.80
CA PHE A 227 7.52 -26.34 -9.83
C PHE A 227 8.82 -25.84 -10.47
N HIS A 228 9.56 -24.98 -9.77
CA HIS A 228 10.92 -24.56 -10.12
C HIS A 228 11.95 -25.39 -9.33
N PRO A 229 12.35 -26.61 -9.76
CA PRO A 229 13.22 -27.48 -8.97
C PRO A 229 14.63 -26.91 -8.77
N GLU A 230 15.04 -26.00 -9.66
CA GLU A 230 16.36 -25.34 -9.63
C GLU A 230 16.37 -24.14 -8.67
N TYR A 231 15.19 -23.69 -8.21
CA TYR A 231 15.09 -22.57 -7.28
C TYR A 231 15.26 -23.04 -5.84
N PRO A 232 16.24 -22.53 -5.08
CA PRO A 232 16.52 -22.98 -3.72
C PRO A 232 15.51 -22.37 -2.74
N TYR A 233 14.29 -22.92 -2.71
CA TYR A 233 13.21 -22.49 -1.80
C TYR A 233 13.65 -22.48 -0.33
N ASP A 234 14.52 -23.42 0.06
CA ASP A 234 15.00 -23.55 1.43
C ASP A 234 15.85 -22.34 1.87
N LEU A 235 16.70 -21.82 0.98
CA LEU A 235 17.53 -20.64 1.26
C LEU A 235 16.68 -19.36 1.36
N ALA A 236 15.63 -19.24 0.55
CA ALA A 236 14.69 -18.11 0.63
C ALA A 236 13.88 -18.12 1.95
N ARG A 237 13.61 -19.31 2.49
CA ARG A 237 12.91 -19.49 3.77
C ARG A 237 13.81 -19.17 4.97
N GLU A 238 15.09 -19.51 4.89
CA GLU A 238 16.08 -19.24 5.94
C GLU A 238 16.50 -17.77 6.02
N ALA A 239 16.38 -17.01 4.92
CA ALA A 239 16.71 -15.59 4.88
C ALA A 239 15.74 -14.67 5.67
N GLY A 240 14.73 -15.23 6.36
CA GLY A 240 13.83 -14.46 7.22
C GLY A 240 12.90 -13.51 6.46
N GLU A 241 12.59 -13.78 5.18
CA GLU A 241 11.44 -13.13 4.54
C GLU A 241 10.17 -13.71 5.19
N ASP A 242 9.70 -13.05 6.26
CA ASP A 242 8.62 -13.50 7.15
C ASP A 242 7.45 -14.17 6.42
N VAL A 243 7.40 -15.48 6.53
CA VAL A 243 6.27 -16.29 6.07
C VAL A 243 5.27 -16.35 7.21
N ASP A 244 4.26 -15.49 7.18
CA ASP A 244 3.03 -15.71 7.95
C ASP A 244 2.46 -17.09 7.54
N ASP A 245 2.63 -18.07 8.43
CA ASP A 245 2.18 -19.46 8.30
C ASP A 245 0.67 -19.56 8.55
N GLU A 246 -0.15 -18.96 7.68
CA GLU A 246 -1.56 -19.33 7.60
C GLU A 246 -1.73 -20.42 6.53
N ARG A 247 -1.62 -21.67 6.99
CA ARG A 247 -1.98 -22.87 6.22
C ARG A 247 -3.46 -22.82 5.83
N GLY A 248 -3.73 -23.00 4.54
CA GLY A 248 -4.97 -23.64 4.10
C GLY A 248 -6.14 -22.75 3.69
N SER A 249 -5.92 -21.65 2.96
CA SER A 249 -7.02 -21.03 2.21
C SER A 249 -6.73 -21.03 0.72
N SER A 250 -7.45 -21.88 -0.01
CA SER A 250 -7.58 -21.82 -1.46
C SER A 250 -8.31 -20.52 -1.82
N TYR A 251 -7.58 -19.52 -2.34
CA TYR A 251 -8.15 -18.23 -2.71
C TYR A 251 -8.45 -18.18 -4.21
N VAL A 252 -9.73 -18.13 -4.55
CA VAL A 252 -10.20 -17.72 -5.88
C VAL A 252 -10.22 -16.18 -5.91
N PHE A 253 -9.38 -15.57 -6.74
CA PHE A 253 -9.52 -14.15 -7.06
C PHE A 253 -10.72 -13.97 -7.99
N ASN A 254 -11.86 -13.56 -7.45
CA ASN A 254 -12.88 -12.91 -8.26
C ASN A 254 -12.37 -11.51 -8.58
N PHE A 255 -11.62 -11.39 -9.68
CA PHE A 255 -11.57 -10.11 -10.37
C PHE A 255 -13.01 -9.83 -10.80
N LEU A 256 -13.59 -8.72 -10.34
CA LEU A 256 -14.73 -8.13 -11.01
C LEU A 256 -14.27 -7.82 -12.44
N THR A 257 -14.49 -8.75 -13.35
CA THR A 257 -14.47 -8.49 -14.77
C THR A 257 -15.65 -7.59 -15.05
N PHE A 258 -15.38 -6.29 -15.19
CA PHE A 258 -16.23 -5.39 -15.94
C PHE A 258 -16.11 -5.71 -17.43
#